data_AF-A0A835YH74-F1
#
_entry.id   AF-A0A835YH74-F1
#
_cell.length_a   1.000
_cell.length_b   1.000
_cell.length_c   1.000
_cell.angle_alpha   90.00
_cell.angle_beta   90.00
_cell.angle_gamma   90.00
#
_symmetry.space_group_name_H-M   'P 1'
#
loop_
_entity.id
_entity.type
_entity.pdbx_description
1 polymer ?
#
loop_
_entity_poly.entity_id
_entity_poly.type
_entity_poly.pdbx_seq_one_letter_code
_entity_poly.pdbx_strand_id
1 'polypeptide(L)' 'DADVSVDQQLPRAHTCFFSINLPRYSCDNVMAERLKYAMYNCIEMDADFRLADTETTGWGNAEVV' A
#
# COMPACT_ATOMS: atom_id res chain seq x y z
N ASP A 1 -13.91 -15.92 19.23
CA ASP A 1 -13.10 -14.98 18.43
C ASP A 1 -13.36 -13.59 18.97
N ALA A 2 -12.33 -12.90 19.46
CA ALA A 2 -12.50 -11.60 20.11
C ALA A 2 -12.99 -10.59 19.09
N ASP A 3 -14.17 -10.00 19.34
CA ASP A 3 -14.70 -8.86 18.60
C ASP A 3 -13.74 -7.68 18.76
N VAL A 4 -12.80 -7.54 17.82
CA VAL A 4 -11.92 -6.37 17.75
C VAL A 4 -12.82 -5.22 17.32
N SER A 5 -12.93 -4.20 18.18
CA SER A 5 -13.70 -3.00 17.89
C SER A 5 -13.31 -2.45 16.51
N VAL A 6 -14.31 -2.11 15.69
CA VAL A 6 -14.13 -1.57 14.34
C VAL A 6 -13.20 -0.35 14.35
N ASP A 7 -13.18 0.40 15.46
CA ASP A 7 -12.31 1.56 15.69
C ASP A 7 -10.81 1.22 15.81
N GLN A 8 -10.47 -0.06 15.95
CA GLN A 8 -9.09 -0.54 15.97
C GLN A 8 -8.62 -1.04 14.60
N GLN A 9 -9.53 -1.20 13.63
CA GLN A 9 -9.18 -1.64 12.29
C GLN A 9 -8.58 -0.48 11.47
N LEU A 10 -7.55 -0.78 10.68
CA LEU A 10 -6.95 0.18 9.75
C LEU A 10 -7.67 0.14 8.39
N PRO A 11 -7.76 1.29 7.69
CA PRO A 11 -8.33 1.34 6.36
C PRO A 11 -7.45 0.58 5.35
N ARG A 12 -8.07 0.04 4.30
CA ARG A 12 -7.38 -0.72 3.25
C ARG A 12 -7.42 0.02 1.93
N ALA A 13 -6.26 0.28 1.34
CA ALA A 13 -6.15 0.84 -0.01
C ALA A 13 -6.25 -0.27 -1.07
N HIS A 14 -6.97 0.02 -2.15
CA HIS A 14 -7.03 -0.78 -3.37
C HIS A 14 -6.47 0.06 -4.52
N THR A 15 -5.16 -0.09 -4.76
CA THR A 15 -4.40 0.73 -5.72
C THR A 15 -4.88 0.56 -7.15
N CYS A 16 -5.22 -0.67 -7.57
CA CYS A 16 -5.71 -0.94 -8.93
C CYS A 16 -7.01 -0.21 -9.29
N PHE A 17 -7.79 0.20 -8.29
CA PHE A 17 -9.12 0.79 -8.47
C PHE A 17 -9.24 2.19 -7.88
N PHE A 18 -8.11 2.79 -7.46
CA PHE A 18 -8.06 4.11 -6.81
C PHE A 18 -9.10 4.27 -5.69
N SER A 19 -9.33 3.21 -4.93
CA SER A 19 -10.37 3.18 -3.91
C SER A 19 -9.81 2.80 -2.54
N ILE A 20 -10.50 3.24 -1.49
CA ILE A 20 -10.14 2.96 -0.10
C ILE A 20 -11.36 2.37 0.57
N ASN A 21 -11.18 1.22 1.22
CA ASN A 21 -12.17 0.63 2.10
C ASN A 21 -12.00 1.23 3.51
N LEU A 22 -13.00 2.01 3.90
CA LEU A 22 -13.09 2.61 5.23
C LEU A 22 -14.05 1.78 6.09
N PRO A 23 -13.58 1.21 7.21
CA PRO A 23 -14.46 0.66 8.22
C PRO A 23 -15.50 1.69 8.67
N ARG A 24 -16.67 1.21 9.12
CA ARG A 24 -17.69 2.08 9.73
C ARG A 24 -17.27 2.45 11.14
N TYR A 25 -16.34 3.40 11.23
CA TYR A 25 -15.87 3.97 12.49
C TYR A 25 -17.01 4.61 13.27
N SER A 26 -16.86 4.65 14.60
CA SER A 26 -17.85 5.24 15.50
C SER A 26 -18.04 6.75 15.29
N CYS A 27 -17.01 7.46 14.84
CA CYS A 27 -17.08 8.88 14.46
C CYS A 27 -15.98 9.30 13.49
N ASP A 28 -16.16 10.48 12.91
CA ASP A 28 -15.24 11.06 11.91
C ASP A 28 -13.83 11.29 12.46
N ASN A 29 -13.70 11.61 13.76
CA ASN A 29 -12.39 11.83 14.38
C ASN A 29 -11.55 10.54 14.40
N VAL A 30 -12.15 9.41 14.79
CA VAL A 30 -11.49 8.11 14.80
C VAL A 30 -11.07 7.70 13.40
N MET A 31 -11.96 7.85 12.42
CA MET A 31 -11.64 7.62 11.01
C MET A 31 -10.42 8.44 10.57
N ALA A 32 -10.41 9.75 10.88
CA ALA A 32 -9.33 10.65 10.46
C ALA A 32 -7.98 10.27 11.10
N GLU A 33 -7.97 9.91 12.38
CA GLU A 33 -6.77 9.45 13.07
C GLU A 33 -6.23 8.13 12.47
N ARG A 34 -7.10 7.15 12.24
CA ARG A 34 -6.71 5.86 11.64
C ARG A 34 -6.22 6.01 10.21
N LEU A 35 -6.87 6.86 9.42
CA LEU A 35 -6.47 7.12 8.04
C LEU A 35 -5.11 7.82 7.97
N LYS A 36 -4.88 8.86 8.78
CA LYS A 36 -3.57 9.53 8.87
C LYS A 36 -2.49 8.54 9.31
N TYR A 37 -2.76 7.74 10.33
CA TYR A 37 -1.83 6.72 10.78
C TYR A 37 -1.46 5.76 9.63
N ALA A 38 -2.46 5.23 8.91
CA ALA A 38 -2.22 4.34 7.78
C ALA A 38 -1.40 5.02 6.67
N MET A 39 -1.67 6.28 6.33
CA MET A 39 -0.90 7.03 5.33
C MET A 39 0.59 7.17 5.70
N TYR A 40 0.90 7.47 6.97
CA TYR A 40 2.29 7.67 7.41
C TYR A 40 3.05 6.37 7.67
N ASN A 41 2.36 5.26 7.91
CA ASN A 41 2.98 3.99 8.30
C ASN A 41 2.86 2.90 7.22
N CYS A 42 2.06 3.11 6.17
CA CYS A 42 2.01 2.20 5.03
C CYS A 42 3.23 2.47 4.14
N ILE A 43 4.20 1.55 4.19
CA ILE A 43 5.47 1.65 3.46
C ILE A 43 5.32 1.18 2.01
N GLU A 44 4.33 0.32 1.71
CA GLU A 44 4.29 -0.41 0.45
C GLU A 44 3.42 0.24 -0.64
N MET A 45 4.10 0.56 -1.74
CA MET A 45 3.65 0.27 -3.11
C MET A 45 4.80 -0.45 -3.84
N ASP A 46 5.43 -1.43 -3.17
CA ASP A 46 6.76 -1.98 -3.53
C ASP A 46 6.82 -2.79 -4.85
N ALA A 47 5.67 -3.06 -5.49
CA ALA A 47 5.66 -3.77 -6.76
C ALA A 47 6.18 -2.91 -7.93
N ASP A 48 6.02 -1.58 -7.88
CA ASP A 48 6.42 -0.68 -8.95
C ASP A 48 7.92 -0.35 -8.94
N PHE A 49 8.60 -0.56 -7.80
CA PHE A 49 10.04 -0.29 -7.66
C PHE A 49 10.93 -1.52 -7.96
N ARG A 50 10.37 -2.73 -8.02
CA ARG A 50 11.13 -3.98 -8.21
C ARG A 50 11.48 -4.33 -9.67
N LEU A 51 11.40 -3.37 -10.59
CA LEU A 51 11.86 -3.56 -11.99
C LEU A 51 13.36 -3.21 -12.20
N ALA A 52 14.12 -2.83 -11.16
CA ALA A 52 15.50 -2.38 -11.35
C ALA A 52 16.58 -3.47 -11.21
N ASP A 53 16.31 -4.61 -10.56
CA ASP A 53 17.38 -5.56 -10.21
C ASP A 53 17.40 -6.84 -11.05
N THR A 54 16.40 -7.10 -11.90
CA THR A 54 16.36 -8.33 -12.72
C THR A 54 16.20 -8.08 -14.23
N GLU A 55 15.91 -6.86 -14.67
CA GLU A 55 15.70 -6.54 -16.10
C GLU A 55 16.99 -6.06 -16.82
N THR A 56 18.11 -5.81 -16.12
CA THR A 56 19.28 -5.11 -16.69
C THR A 56 20.32 -6.04 -17.35
N THR A 57 20.15 -7.36 -17.37
CA THR A 57 21.10 -8.30 -18.04
C THR A 57 20.67 -8.70 -19.47
N GLY A 58 19.77 -7.94 -20.09
CA GLY A 58 19.19 -8.29 -21.40
C GLY A 58 19.94 -7.80 -22.64
N TRP A 59 20.41 -6.54 -22.70
CA TRP A 59 20.80 -5.89 -23.98
C TRP A 59 22.18 -5.18 -23.96
N GLY A 60 23.17 -5.71 -23.24
CA GLY A 60 24.47 -5.05 -23.06
C GLY A 60 25.64 -5.48 -23.95
N ASN A 61 25.67 -6.71 -24.48
CA ASN A 61 26.91 -7.26 -25.07
C ASN A 61 26.73 -7.84 -26.48
N ALA A 62 26.22 -7.04 -27.41
CA ALA A 62 26.49 -7.25 -28.83
C ALA A 62 27.74 -6.43 -29.20
N GLU A 63 28.92 -6.88 -28.76
CA GLU A 63 30.18 -6.31 -29.23
C GLU A 63 30.48 -6.87 -30.61
N VAL A 64 30.22 -6.03 -31.61
CA VAL A 64 30.78 -6.08 -32.94
C VAL A 64 32.25 -5.68 -32.88
N VAL A 65 33.17 -6.67 -32.86
CA VAL A 65 34.35 -6.82 -33.75
C VAL A 65 35.13 -8.09 -33.38
#